data_AF-A0A6M4ITM4-F1
#
_entry.id   AF-A0A6M4ITM4-F1
#
_cell.length_a   1.000
_cell.length_b   1.000
_cell.length_c   1.000
_cell.angle_alpha   90.00
_cell.angle_beta   90.00
_cell.angle_gamma   90.00
#
_symmetry.space_group_name_H-M   'P 1'
#
loop_
_entity.id
_entity.type
_entity.pdbx_description
1 polymer ?
#
loop_
_entity_poly.entity_id
_entity_poly.type
_entity_poly.pdbx_seq_one_letter_code
_entity_poly.pdbx_strand_id
1 'polypeptide(L)' 'MPRRNYHLPERTDAGYDRACARALLEAARVNETQLAERATGYYWGEPLLKPYVEELRVEAEQQGDDRLEQLARRFLA' A
#
# COMPACT_ATOMS: atom_id res chain seq x y z
N MET A 1 -15.81 12.82 -7.65
CA MET A 1 -15.21 11.47 -7.59
C MET A 1 -15.57 10.85 -6.25
N PRO A 2 -16.25 9.69 -6.17
CA PRO A 2 -16.45 9.01 -4.91
C PRO A 2 -15.08 8.68 -4.32
N ARG A 3 -14.85 9.08 -3.07
CA ARG A 3 -13.61 8.79 -2.35
C ARG A 3 -13.46 7.27 -2.29
N ARG A 4 -12.36 6.71 -2.79
CA ARG A 4 -11.97 5.33 -2.48
C ARG A 4 -11.84 5.28 -0.96
N ASN A 5 -12.84 4.72 -0.29
CA ASN A 5 -12.64 4.29 1.08
C ASN A 5 -11.60 3.19 0.96
N TYR A 6 -10.39 3.43 1.46
CA TYR A 6 -9.32 2.44 1.47
C TYR A 6 -9.66 1.20 2.34
N HIS A 7 -10.91 1.10 2.85
CA HIS A 7 -11.43 0.06 3.74
C HIS A 7 -10.40 -0.34 4.80
N LEU A 8 -9.75 0.67 5.38
CA LEU A 8 -8.75 0.46 6.40
C LEU A 8 -9.47 -0.12 7.64
N PRO A 9 -8.93 -1.18 8.24
CA PRO A 9 -9.42 -1.70 9.51
C PRO A 9 -9.17 -0.68 10.63
N GLU A 10 -9.55 -0.99 11.87
CA GLU A 10 -9.26 -0.07 12.98
C GLU A 10 -7.74 0.04 13.17
N ARG A 11 -7.26 1.20 13.63
CA ARG A 11 -5.82 1.45 13.80
C ARG A 11 -5.14 0.50 14.79
N THR A 12 -5.93 -0.13 15.66
CA THR A 12 -5.48 -1.09 16.67
C THR A 12 -5.40 -2.52 16.15
N ASP A 13 -5.92 -2.80 14.96
CA ASP A 13 -5.83 -4.12 14.35
C ASP A 13 -4.42 -4.40 13.85
N ALA A 14 -3.90 -5.61 14.11
CA ALA A 14 -2.61 -6.06 13.59
C ALA A 14 -2.55 -6.11 12.06
N GLY A 15 -3.71 -6.07 11.38
CA GLY A 15 -3.82 -5.98 9.92
C GLY A 15 -3.80 -4.55 9.37
N TYR A 16 -3.80 -3.52 10.22
CA TYR A 16 -3.84 -2.13 9.79
C TYR A 16 -2.65 -1.75 8.92
N ASP A 17 -1.44 -2.14 9.34
CA ASP A 17 -0.22 -1.81 8.61
C ASP A 17 -0.18 -2.46 7.23
N ARG A 18 -0.60 -3.73 7.12
CA ARG A 18 -0.72 -4.42 5.83
C ARG A 18 -1.78 -3.77 4.93
N ALA A 19 -2.91 -3.36 5.48
CA ALA A 19 -3.95 -2.65 4.73
C ALA A 19 -3.45 -1.28 4.25
N CYS A 20 -2.70 -0.57 5.08
CA CYS A 20 -2.08 0.72 4.73
C CYS A 20 -1.03 0.57 3.62
N ALA A 21 -0.19 -0.47 3.70
CA ALA A 21 0.77 -0.80 2.65
C ALA A 21 0.05 -1.03 1.31
N ARG A 22 -0.99 -1.87 1.28
CA ARG A 22 -1.81 -2.10 0.07
C ARG A 22 -2.44 -0.79 -0.42
N ALA A 23 -3.01 0.02 0.47
CA ALA A 23 -3.65 1.28 0.13
C ALA A 23 -2.68 2.28 -0.54
N LEU A 24 -1.44 2.40 -0.03
CA LEU A 24 -0.40 3.24 -0.63
C LEU A 24 -0.04 2.76 -2.04
N LEU A 25 0.17 1.44 -2.22
CA LEU A 25 0.48 0.85 -3.54
C LEU A 25 -0.66 1.08 -4.55
N GLU A 26 -1.90 0.83 -4.15
CA GLU A 26 -3.09 1.05 -5.00
C GLU A 26 -3.31 2.52 -5.34
N ALA A 27 -3.01 3.44 -4.42
CA ALA A 27 -3.05 4.87 -4.70
C ALA A 27 -1.95 5.32 -5.65
N ALA A 28 -0.75 4.75 -5.54
CA ALA A 28 0.34 5.04 -6.46
C ALA A 28 0.02 4.60 -7.91
N ARG A 29 -0.78 3.56 -8.12
CA ARG A 29 -1.25 3.17 -9.46
C ARG A 29 -1.98 4.28 -10.20
N VAL A 30 -2.72 5.10 -9.46
CA VAL A 30 -3.55 6.21 -9.96
C VAL A 30 -2.95 7.59 -9.66
N ASN A 31 -1.69 7.64 -9.21
CA ASN A 31 -0.98 8.86 -8.82
C ASN A 31 -1.66 9.66 -7.67
N GLU A 32 -2.38 8.98 -6.77
CA GLU A 32 -3.06 9.57 -5.62
C GLU A 32 -2.32 9.30 -4.28
N THR A 33 -1.00 9.08 -4.31
CA THR A 33 -0.23 8.69 -3.11
C THR A 33 -0.42 9.65 -1.94
N GLN A 34 -0.44 10.97 -2.19
CA GLN A 34 -0.67 11.98 -1.15
C GLN A 34 -2.03 11.85 -0.44
N LEU A 35 -3.05 11.34 -1.13
CA LEU A 35 -4.36 11.11 -0.52
C LEU A 35 -4.30 9.88 0.40
N ALA A 36 -3.62 8.83 -0.03
CA ALA A 36 -3.43 7.63 0.78
C ALA A 36 -2.58 7.90 2.02
N GLU A 37 -1.50 8.68 1.90
CA GLU A 37 -0.68 9.06 3.06
C GLU A 37 -1.49 9.79 4.13
N ARG A 38 -2.41 10.67 3.72
CA ARG A 38 -3.32 11.36 4.66
C ARG A 38 -4.33 10.41 5.30
N ALA A 39 -4.76 9.37 4.59
CA ALA A 39 -5.76 8.42 5.07
C ALA A 39 -5.16 7.36 6.02
N THR A 40 -3.95 6.91 5.74
CA THR A 40 -3.22 5.90 6.53
C THR A 40 -2.41 6.53 7.67
N GLY A 41 -1.96 7.78 7.49
CA GLY A 41 -1.01 8.43 8.39
C GLY A 41 0.43 7.98 8.17
N TYR A 42 0.71 7.17 7.14
CA TYR A 42 2.04 6.69 6.78
C TYR A 42 2.51 7.35 5.48
N TYR A 43 3.82 7.54 5.35
CA TYR A 43 4.42 8.09 4.13
C TYR A 43 4.81 7.00 3.13
N TRP A 44 4.97 7.37 1.87
CA TRP A 44 5.59 6.51 0.88
C TRP A 44 7.03 6.17 1.30
N GLY A 45 7.39 4.88 1.31
CA GLY A 45 8.70 4.40 1.76
C GLY A 45 8.83 4.20 3.27
N GLU A 46 7.73 4.29 4.03
CA GLU A 46 7.70 4.07 5.48
C GLU A 46 8.39 2.75 5.89
N PRO A 47 9.46 2.79 6.72
CA PRO A 47 10.19 1.60 7.15
C PRO A 47 9.32 0.53 7.81
N LEU A 48 8.31 0.92 8.60
CA LEU A 48 7.38 -0.01 9.26
C LEU A 48 6.56 -0.82 8.25
N LEU A 49 6.31 -0.28 7.06
CA LEU A 49 5.50 -0.92 6.03
C LEU A 49 6.30 -1.84 5.11
N LYS A 50 7.64 -1.75 5.10
CA LYS A 50 8.51 -2.55 4.24
C LYS A 50 8.25 -4.07 4.30
N PRO A 51 8.14 -4.73 5.48
CA PRO A 51 7.87 -6.18 5.50
C PRO A 51 6.54 -6.53 4.84
N TYR A 52 5.50 -5.73 5.06
CA TYR A 52 4.19 -5.94 4.43
C TYR A 52 4.21 -5.68 2.93
N VAL A 53 4.95 -4.66 2.47
CA VAL A 53 5.11 -4.37 1.04
C VAL A 53 5.88 -5.49 0.33
N GLU A 54 6.84 -6.12 1.01
CA GLU A 54 7.54 -7.28 0.47
C GLU A 54 6.62 -8.50 0.31
N GLU A 55 5.78 -8.80 1.30
CA GLU A 55 4.73 -9.82 1.17
C GLU A 55 3.80 -9.52 -0.01
N LEU A 56 3.34 -8.27 -0.13
CA LEU A 56 2.47 -7.81 -1.21
C LEU A 56 3.15 -7.90 -2.59
N ARG A 57 4.47 -7.68 -2.66
CA ARG A 57 5.26 -7.86 -3.89
C ARG A 57 5.23 -9.32 -4.34
N VAL A 58 5.47 -10.25 -3.41
CA VAL A 58 5.46 -11.69 -3.69
C VAL A 58 4.06 -12.16 -4.10
N GLU A 59 3.01 -11.69 -3.44
CA GLU A 59 1.63 -11.95 -3.85
C GLU A 59 1.34 -11.44 -5.26
N ALA A 60 1.78 -10.22 -5.58
CA ALA A 60 1.59 -9.64 -6.90
C ALA A 60 2.27 -10.45 -8.00
N GLU A 61 3.51 -10.89 -7.75
CA GLU A 61 4.24 -11.76 -8.66
C GLU A 61 3.49 -13.08 -8.91
N GLN A 62 2.99 -13.72 -7.85
CA GLN A 62 2.20 -14.95 -7.96
C GLN A 62 0.88 -14.76 -8.71
N GLN A 63 0.28 -13.58 -8.61
CA GLN A 63 -0.97 -13.23 -9.29
C GLN A 63 -0.77 -12.70 -10.71
N GLY A 64 0.48 -12.51 -11.15
CA GLY A 64 0.79 -11.89 -12.45
C GLY A 64 0.44 -10.40 -12.51
N ASP A 65 0.43 -9.72 -11.35
CA ASP A 65 0.14 -8.30 -11.25
C ASP A 65 1.43 -7.45 -11.31
N ASP A 66 1.98 -7.37 -12.52
CA ASP A 66 3.23 -6.65 -12.81
C ASP A 66 3.20 -5.19 -12.34
N ARG A 67 2.01 -4.56 -12.35
CA ARG A 67 1.89 -3.15 -11.98
C ARG A 67 1.91 -2.95 -10.47
N LEU A 68 1.33 -3.86 -9.68
CA LEU A 68 1.51 -3.79 -8.22
C LEU A 68 2.96 -4.07 -7.85
N GLU A 69 3.55 -5.08 -8.50
CA GLU A 69 4.90 -5.57 -8.23
C GLU A 69 5.96 -4.48 -8.47
N GLN A 70 5.88 -3.75 -9.59
CA GLN A 70 6.75 -2.60 -9.87
C GLN A 70 6.59 -1.47 -8.83
N LEU A 71 5.36 -1.21 -8.40
CA LEU A 71 5.10 -0.17 -7.39
C LEU A 71 5.62 -0.58 -6.02
N ALA A 72 5.49 -1.85 -5.67
CA ALA A 72 6.07 -2.41 -4.44
C ALA A 72 7.60 -2.31 -4.47
N ARG A 73 8.25 -2.64 -5.59
CA ARG A 73 9.70 -2.43 -5.77
C ARG A 73 10.09 -0.97 -5.60
N ARG A 74 9.32 -0.03 -6.17
CA ARG A 74 9.56 1.41 -6.02
C ARG A 74 9.37 1.90 -4.58
N PHE A 75 8.47 1.29 -3.82
CA PHE A 75 8.28 1.62 -2.40
C PHE A 75 9.47 1.15 -1.55
N LEU A 76 10.06 0.00 -1.91
CA LEU A 76 11.17 -0.61 -1.18
C LEU A 76 12.55 -0.02 -1.50
N ALA A 77 12.69 0.62 -2.67
CA ALA A 77 13.90 1.30 -3.13
C ALA A 77 14.17 2.58 -2.32
#